data_AF-A0A2K8KG31-F1
#
_entry.id   AF-A0A2K8KG31-F1
#
_cell.length_a   1.000
_cell.length_b   1.000
_cell.length_c   1.000
_cell.angle_alpha   90.00
_cell.angle_beta   90.00
_cell.angle_gamma   90.00
#
_symmetry.space_group_name_H-M   'P 1'
#
loop_
_entity.id
_entity.type
_entity.pdbx_description
1 polymer ?
#
loop_
_entity_poly.entity_id
_entity_poly.type
_entity_poly.pdbx_seq_one_letter_code
_entity_poly.pdbx_strand_id
1 'polypeptide(L)'
;MRNYEKESIFWYGLYLLAEDQELKYYINTEKELIYNLYPLVYFGISQYSLYRGEKIQEIQNQDMNEITDYIVKNLDSLYDANYKYVKVKPKRLVLQDEEFIEQVKAIVTGLLLPYINKYCFRKLSEIYHMNSTFIRKLIINFEYDINHQAVDGKLKTSSLYPFLFTINLIKIYDKSGLYQRVQKYYTREILLKKYETGREWKEKEVEYLKETHELLKNIEEWSMFLSNFSTSKWDSFTINERFKALFQLTKVTTILMKNEISSITMLANGEEVFSMLIDYWPLFLDYDRHEKLTTASREPNFKDNDNQIFVPINFQNLNIDLLIPYIKSKQERHVKIDEEILRKINIIIFKVVSKIKELIFTHEYLPKLINAQLQLRKKVYVDILDIFIEIAEDKFKPKTDAENFSENLFFITEEEVSELLETKFTKKIDYMTNQTLIRLAKTCSYLLALKKYTARTVDYNLKDLLMYILVIFGPHPIGHTFLTQETIDKVYDIFAKACQTFSENNILDYPGDEYQHFFKFFELPDKLRKWVKEI
;
A
#
# COMPACT_ATOMS: atom_id res chain seq x y z
N MET A 1 2.28 -18.70 13.95
CA MET A 1 2.60 -17.26 13.83
C MET A 1 4.12 -17.03 13.67
N ARG A 2 4.57 -16.13 12.78
CA ARG A 2 6.00 -15.78 12.56
C ARG A 2 6.57 -14.99 13.75
N ASN A 3 7.88 -14.98 13.93
CA ASN A 3 8.51 -14.35 15.12
C ASN A 3 8.31 -12.84 15.16
N TYR A 4 8.49 -12.11 14.06
CA TYR A 4 8.27 -10.65 14.03
C TYR A 4 6.82 -10.27 14.39
N GLU A 5 5.85 -11.14 14.09
CA GLU A 5 4.44 -10.91 14.39
C GLU A 5 4.21 -10.92 15.90
N LYS A 6 4.95 -11.73 16.68
CA LYS A 6 4.92 -11.75 18.15
C LYS A 6 5.52 -10.49 18.78
N GLU A 7 6.45 -9.86 18.07
CA GLU A 7 7.22 -8.68 18.51
C GLU A 7 6.63 -7.37 17.97
N SER A 8 5.48 -7.43 17.30
CA SER A 8 4.85 -6.29 16.64
C SER A 8 4.33 -5.23 17.61
N ILE A 9 4.39 -3.96 17.19
CA ILE A 9 3.78 -2.81 17.88
C ILE A 9 2.26 -2.97 18.06
N PHE A 10 1.64 -3.82 17.24
CA PHE A 10 0.21 -4.14 17.30
C PHE A 10 -0.24 -4.54 18.70
N TRP A 11 0.55 -5.39 19.37
CA TRP A 11 0.22 -5.87 20.71
C TRP A 11 0.17 -4.74 21.72
N TYR A 12 1.13 -3.82 21.67
CA TYR A 12 1.15 -2.64 22.53
C TYR A 12 -0.14 -1.82 22.35
N GLY A 13 -0.59 -1.61 21.11
CA GLY A 13 -1.83 -0.91 20.83
C GLY A 13 -3.08 -1.61 21.36
N LEU A 14 -3.15 -2.94 21.28
CA LEU A 14 -4.26 -3.72 21.84
C LEU A 14 -4.29 -3.67 23.37
N TYR A 15 -3.14 -3.78 24.05
CA TYR A 15 -3.10 -3.67 25.52
C TYR A 15 -3.57 -2.30 26.04
N LEU A 16 -3.33 -1.23 25.28
CA LEU A 16 -3.81 0.12 25.62
C LEU A 16 -5.34 0.27 25.47
N LEU A 17 -5.99 -0.64 24.75
CA LEU A 17 -7.42 -0.59 24.45
C LEU A 17 -8.24 -1.61 25.23
N ALA A 18 -7.63 -2.71 25.68
CA ALA A 18 -8.33 -3.73 26.43
C ALA A 18 -8.87 -3.19 27.77
N GLU A 19 -10.19 -3.01 27.86
CA GLU A 19 -10.86 -2.42 29.02
C GLU A 19 -10.97 -3.39 30.19
N ASP A 20 -11.23 -4.67 29.93
CA ASP A 20 -11.42 -5.71 30.96
C ASP A 20 -10.27 -6.73 31.02
N GLN A 21 -10.36 -7.65 31.99
CA GLN A 21 -9.35 -8.70 32.20
C GLN A 21 -9.43 -9.84 31.18
N GLU A 22 -10.60 -10.11 30.61
CA GLU A 22 -10.83 -11.19 29.66
C GLU A 22 -10.20 -10.86 28.31
N LEU A 23 -10.37 -9.63 27.82
CA LEU A 23 -9.70 -9.16 26.61
C LEU A 23 -8.17 -9.17 26.77
N LYS A 24 -7.66 -8.81 27.95
CA LYS A 24 -6.22 -8.93 28.27
C LYS A 24 -5.77 -10.40 28.31
N TYR A 25 -6.61 -11.30 28.80
CA TYR A 25 -6.34 -12.73 28.75
C TYR A 25 -6.25 -13.20 27.29
N TYR A 26 -7.21 -12.85 26.41
CA TYR A 26 -7.15 -13.18 24.99
C TYR A 26 -5.92 -12.61 24.28
N ILE A 27 -5.50 -11.37 24.56
CA ILE A 27 -4.25 -10.82 24.00
C ILE A 27 -3.03 -11.70 24.34
N ASN A 28 -3.03 -12.36 25.50
CA ASN A 28 -1.94 -13.23 25.93
C ASN A 28 -2.05 -14.64 25.34
N THR A 29 -3.25 -15.23 25.33
CA THR A 29 -3.45 -16.65 24.98
C THR A 29 -3.82 -16.88 23.51
N GLU A 30 -4.50 -15.93 22.87
CA GLU A 30 -5.11 -16.07 21.54
C GLU A 30 -4.40 -15.25 20.45
N LYS A 31 -3.09 -15.02 20.59
CA LYS A 31 -2.35 -14.15 19.68
C LYS A 31 -2.47 -14.57 18.22
N GLU A 32 -2.39 -15.86 17.91
CA GLU A 32 -2.49 -16.32 16.53
C GLU A 32 -3.89 -16.05 15.94
N LEU A 33 -4.95 -16.26 16.73
CA LEU A 33 -6.32 -15.97 16.35
C LEU A 33 -6.51 -14.46 16.08
N ILE A 34 -6.14 -13.62 17.04
CA ILE A 34 -6.25 -12.16 16.95
C ILE A 34 -5.48 -11.62 15.74
N TYR A 35 -4.25 -12.10 15.54
CA TYR A 35 -3.40 -11.65 14.44
C TYR A 35 -4.00 -11.99 13.08
N ASN A 36 -4.56 -13.20 12.93
CA ASN A 36 -5.18 -13.66 11.69
C ASN A 36 -6.56 -13.03 11.43
N LEU A 37 -7.31 -12.69 12.50
CA LEU A 37 -8.60 -12.01 12.39
C LEU A 37 -8.45 -10.56 11.92
N TYR A 38 -7.44 -9.83 12.41
CA TYR A 38 -7.35 -8.39 12.14
C TYR A 38 -7.38 -8.00 10.65
N PRO A 39 -6.63 -8.64 9.73
CA PRO A 39 -6.72 -8.33 8.31
C PRO A 39 -8.14 -8.57 7.74
N LEU A 40 -8.85 -9.59 8.22
CA LEU A 40 -10.21 -9.92 7.78
C LEU A 40 -11.23 -8.91 8.32
N VAL A 41 -11.09 -8.48 9.58
CA VAL A 41 -11.93 -7.45 10.18
C VAL A 41 -11.73 -6.11 9.46
N TYR A 42 -10.47 -5.72 9.24
CA TYR A 42 -10.13 -4.49 8.53
C TYR A 42 -10.67 -4.47 7.10
N PHE A 43 -10.51 -5.56 6.35
CA PHE A 43 -11.09 -5.71 5.02
C PHE A 43 -12.63 -5.77 5.07
N GLY A 44 -13.18 -6.43 6.10
CA GLY A 44 -14.61 -6.58 6.35
C GLY A 44 -15.34 -5.25 6.49
N ILE A 45 -14.72 -4.22 7.08
CA ILE A 45 -15.31 -2.88 7.14
C ILE A 45 -15.52 -2.28 5.74
N SER A 46 -14.57 -2.49 4.83
CA SER A 46 -14.70 -2.01 3.44
C SER A 46 -15.80 -2.78 2.70
N GLN A 47 -15.91 -4.09 2.94
CA GLN A 47 -16.95 -4.94 2.35
C GLN A 47 -18.35 -4.68 2.94
N TYR A 48 -18.42 -4.33 4.22
CA TYR A 48 -19.66 -3.90 4.87
C TYR A 48 -20.16 -2.58 4.28
N SER A 49 -19.27 -1.63 4.01
CA SER A 49 -19.62 -0.40 3.29
C SER A 49 -20.18 -0.67 1.90
N LEU A 50 -19.60 -1.62 1.14
CA LEU A 50 -20.17 -2.08 -0.14
C LEU A 50 -21.55 -2.71 0.03
N TYR A 51 -21.73 -3.55 1.06
CA TYR A 51 -23.01 -4.19 1.36
C TYR A 51 -24.13 -3.17 1.62
N ARG A 52 -23.81 -2.09 2.34
CA ARG A 52 -24.74 -1.00 2.66
C ARG A 52 -24.90 0.02 1.54
N GLY A 53 -23.93 0.12 0.62
CA GLY A 53 -23.87 1.20 -0.36
C GLY A 53 -23.58 2.58 0.26
N GLU A 54 -22.92 2.58 1.41
CA GLU A 54 -22.70 3.77 2.24
C GLU A 54 -21.20 4.06 2.39
N LYS A 55 -20.86 5.31 2.69
CA LYS A 55 -19.46 5.69 2.95
C LYS A 55 -18.97 5.10 4.28
N ILE A 56 -17.67 4.84 4.38
CA ILE A 56 -17.08 4.35 5.63
C ILE A 56 -16.96 5.50 6.62
N GLN A 57 -17.71 5.43 7.72
CA GLN A 57 -17.66 6.37 8.84
C GLN A 57 -17.04 5.73 10.07
N GLU A 58 -16.65 6.55 11.04
CA GLU A 58 -16.23 6.07 12.36
C GLU A 58 -17.35 5.20 12.97
N ILE A 59 -16.99 4.00 13.42
CA ILE A 59 -17.97 2.99 13.84
C ILE A 59 -18.53 3.41 15.20
N GLN A 60 -19.82 3.72 15.26
CA GLN A 60 -20.47 4.04 16.53
C GLN A 60 -20.61 2.77 17.37
N ASN A 61 -20.58 2.91 18.70
CA ASN A 61 -20.70 1.77 19.62
C ASN A 61 -21.95 0.93 19.37
N GLN A 62 -23.05 1.56 18.98
CA GLN A 62 -24.30 0.88 18.65
C GLN A 62 -24.22 0.00 17.38
N ASP A 63 -23.33 0.34 16.44
CA ASP A 63 -23.17 -0.35 15.16
C ASP A 63 -22.12 -1.47 15.23
N MET A 64 -21.30 -1.50 16.29
CA MET A 64 -20.21 -2.48 16.42
C MET A 64 -20.70 -3.92 16.34
N ASN A 65 -21.82 -4.25 16.98
CA ASN A 65 -22.37 -5.61 16.96
C ASN A 65 -22.90 -5.99 15.57
N GLU A 66 -23.57 -5.08 14.86
CA GLU A 66 -24.05 -5.32 13.49
C GLU A 66 -22.87 -5.60 12.54
N ILE A 67 -21.82 -4.79 12.64
CA ILE A 67 -20.60 -4.97 11.83
C ILE A 67 -19.91 -6.28 12.20
N THR A 68 -19.78 -6.59 13.48
CA THR A 68 -19.20 -7.86 13.95
C THR A 68 -19.97 -9.06 13.42
N ASP A 69 -21.30 -9.05 13.51
CA ASP A 69 -22.14 -10.14 13.01
C ASP A 69 -21.99 -10.30 11.49
N TYR A 70 -21.94 -9.19 10.74
CA TYR A 70 -21.64 -9.23 9.30
C TYR A 70 -20.27 -9.87 9.02
N ILE A 71 -19.22 -9.43 9.72
CA ILE A 71 -17.85 -9.93 9.52
C ILE A 71 -17.79 -11.42 9.83
N VAL A 72 -18.28 -11.84 11.00
CA VAL A 72 -18.25 -13.24 11.46
C VAL A 72 -19.01 -14.15 10.50
N LYS A 73 -20.21 -13.73 10.06
CA LYS A 73 -21.01 -14.47 9.08
C LYS A 73 -20.30 -14.65 7.73
N ASN A 74 -19.46 -13.70 7.34
CA ASN A 74 -18.80 -13.67 6.04
C ASN A 74 -17.29 -13.98 6.10
N LEU A 75 -16.78 -14.51 7.21
CA LEU A 75 -15.34 -14.76 7.42
C LEU A 75 -14.71 -15.61 6.30
N ASP A 76 -15.42 -16.62 5.82
CA ASP A 76 -14.96 -17.48 4.73
C ASP A 76 -14.79 -16.71 3.42
N SER A 77 -15.81 -15.95 3.02
CA SER A 77 -15.78 -15.12 1.82
C SER A 77 -14.71 -14.02 1.92
N LEU A 78 -14.56 -13.41 3.10
CA LEU A 78 -13.51 -12.43 3.38
C LEU A 78 -12.12 -13.06 3.24
N TYR A 79 -11.92 -14.26 3.79
CA TYR A 79 -10.67 -14.99 3.69
C TYR A 79 -10.34 -15.34 2.23
N ASP A 80 -11.31 -15.89 1.50
CA ASP A 80 -11.11 -16.31 0.11
C ASP A 80 -10.80 -15.11 -0.81
N ALA A 81 -11.44 -13.96 -0.57
CA ALA A 81 -11.16 -12.73 -1.29
C ALA A 81 -9.79 -12.14 -0.92
N ASN A 82 -9.53 -11.94 0.38
CA ASN A 82 -8.31 -11.27 0.87
C ASN A 82 -7.03 -12.09 0.59
N TYR A 83 -7.15 -13.42 0.52
CA TYR A 83 -6.01 -14.32 0.28
C TYR A 83 -6.11 -15.09 -1.06
N LYS A 84 -6.93 -14.64 -2.02
CA LYS A 84 -7.18 -15.32 -3.29
C LYS A 84 -5.89 -15.74 -4.01
N TYR A 85 -4.97 -14.80 -4.17
CA TYR A 85 -3.71 -14.97 -4.92
C TYR A 85 -2.47 -15.10 -4.03
N VAL A 86 -2.66 -15.19 -2.70
CA VAL A 86 -1.56 -15.42 -1.77
C VAL A 86 -1.13 -16.88 -1.87
N LYS A 87 0.15 -17.13 -2.18
CA LYS A 87 0.67 -18.50 -2.38
C LYS A 87 0.76 -19.27 -1.08
N VAL A 88 1.24 -18.61 -0.02
CA VAL A 88 1.34 -19.18 1.33
C VAL A 88 0.31 -18.48 2.20
N LYS A 89 -0.90 -19.03 2.26
CA LYS A 89 -2.03 -18.43 2.98
C LYS A 89 -1.91 -18.66 4.49
N PRO A 90 -2.33 -17.70 5.34
CA PRO A 90 -2.52 -17.95 6.77
C PRO A 90 -3.49 -19.10 7.00
N LYS A 91 -3.43 -19.77 8.15
CA LYS A 91 -4.38 -20.84 8.48
C LYS A 91 -5.81 -20.29 8.44
N ARG A 92 -6.70 -20.95 7.70
CA ARG A 92 -8.12 -20.59 7.64
C ARG A 92 -8.74 -20.77 9.02
N LEU A 93 -9.48 -19.76 9.47
CA LEU A 93 -10.25 -19.84 10.70
C LEU A 93 -11.48 -20.71 10.45
N VAL A 94 -11.68 -21.74 11.27
CA VAL A 94 -12.86 -22.61 11.19
C VAL A 94 -13.68 -22.35 12.45
N LEU A 95 -14.91 -21.88 12.29
CA LEU A 95 -15.84 -21.68 13.39
C LEU A 95 -16.41 -23.04 13.79
N GLN A 96 -15.99 -23.58 14.94
CA GLN A 96 -16.25 -24.97 15.33
C GLN A 96 -17.55 -25.13 16.14
N ASP A 97 -17.82 -24.19 17.04
CA ASP A 97 -18.93 -24.23 17.99
C ASP A 97 -19.37 -22.81 18.40
N GLU A 98 -20.50 -22.71 19.11
CA GLU A 98 -21.08 -21.43 19.56
C GLU A 98 -20.16 -20.67 20.53
N GLU A 99 -19.43 -21.36 21.42
CA GLU A 99 -18.53 -20.72 22.39
C GLU A 99 -17.36 -20.03 21.66
N PHE A 100 -16.78 -20.72 20.67
CA PHE A 100 -15.73 -20.16 19.84
C PHE A 100 -16.22 -19.00 18.96
N ILE A 101 -17.47 -19.08 18.46
CA ILE A 101 -18.08 -17.97 17.72
C ILE A 101 -18.23 -16.74 18.62
N GLU A 102 -18.73 -16.90 19.85
CA GLU A 102 -18.86 -15.81 20.81
C GLU A 102 -17.50 -15.24 21.22
N GLN A 103 -16.48 -16.09 21.39
CA GLN A 103 -15.10 -15.65 21.61
C GLN A 103 -14.59 -14.77 20.45
N VAL A 104 -14.81 -15.21 19.20
CA VAL A 104 -14.43 -14.43 18.01
C VAL A 104 -15.18 -13.10 17.99
N LYS A 105 -16.49 -13.09 18.27
CA LYS A 105 -17.27 -11.84 18.36
C LYS A 105 -16.74 -10.91 19.44
N ALA A 106 -16.43 -11.43 20.63
CA ALA A 106 -15.86 -10.65 21.73
C ALA A 106 -14.52 -10.02 21.34
N ILE A 107 -13.64 -10.76 20.65
CA ILE A 107 -12.36 -10.23 20.14
C ILE A 107 -12.62 -9.14 19.09
N VAL A 108 -13.53 -9.36 18.14
CA VAL A 108 -13.80 -8.39 17.07
C VAL A 108 -14.38 -7.10 17.64
N THR A 109 -15.46 -7.20 18.43
CA THR A 109 -16.16 -6.06 19.03
C THR A 109 -15.32 -5.36 20.11
N GLY A 110 -14.66 -6.11 20.99
CA GLY A 110 -13.97 -5.55 22.16
C GLY A 110 -12.53 -5.12 21.90
N LEU A 111 -11.87 -5.61 20.84
CA LEU A 111 -10.46 -5.30 20.56
C LEU A 111 -10.25 -4.75 19.15
N LEU A 112 -10.69 -5.47 18.12
CA LEU A 112 -10.26 -5.18 16.75
C LEU A 112 -10.97 -3.96 16.16
N LEU A 113 -12.30 -3.84 16.30
CA LEU A 113 -13.04 -2.65 15.87
C LEU A 113 -12.62 -1.39 16.65
N PRO A 114 -12.47 -1.42 18.00
CA PRO A 114 -11.95 -0.29 18.76
C PRO A 114 -10.54 0.13 18.32
N TYR A 115 -9.66 -0.83 18.02
CA TYR A 115 -8.33 -0.54 17.47
C TYR A 115 -8.44 0.18 16.12
N ILE A 116 -9.31 -0.29 15.23
CA ILE A 116 -9.52 0.32 13.92
C ILE A 116 -10.10 1.73 14.06
N ASN A 117 -11.11 1.94 14.90
CA ASN A 117 -11.67 3.27 15.18
C ASN A 117 -10.58 4.26 15.62
N LYS A 118 -9.79 3.87 16.63
CA LYS A 118 -8.76 4.75 17.19
C LYS A 118 -7.62 5.06 16.21
N TYR A 119 -7.17 4.07 15.44
CA TYR A 119 -5.93 4.19 14.68
C TYR A 119 -6.09 4.32 13.17
N CYS A 120 -7.24 3.97 12.60
CA CYS A 120 -7.45 3.96 11.16
C CYS A 120 -8.41 5.06 10.67
N PHE A 121 -9.03 5.85 11.55
CA PHE A 121 -9.74 7.06 11.15
C PHE A 121 -8.87 8.30 11.39
N ARG A 122 -8.66 9.09 10.34
CA ARG A 122 -7.74 10.25 10.36
C ARG A 122 -8.34 11.44 9.63
N LYS A 123 -8.05 12.64 10.12
CA LYS A 123 -8.49 13.89 9.50
C LYS A 123 -7.72 14.15 8.22
N LEU A 124 -8.36 14.68 7.17
CA LEU A 124 -7.71 14.97 5.89
C LEU A 124 -6.45 15.83 6.04
N SER A 125 -6.46 16.81 6.94
CA SER A 125 -5.33 17.69 7.27
C SER A 125 -4.09 16.93 7.77
N GLU A 126 -4.26 15.76 8.38
CA GLU A 126 -3.15 14.94 8.89
C GLU A 126 -2.52 14.07 7.81
N ILE A 127 -3.29 13.71 6.77
CA ILE A 127 -2.93 12.63 5.84
C ILE A 127 -2.92 13.05 4.36
N TYR A 128 -3.19 14.32 4.04
CA TYR A 128 -3.30 14.79 2.66
C TYR A 128 -2.08 14.45 1.77
N HIS A 129 -0.90 14.43 2.38
CA HIS A 129 0.36 14.11 1.71
C HIS A 129 0.47 12.64 1.27
N MET A 130 -0.49 11.78 1.65
CA MET A 130 -0.61 10.37 1.28
C MET A 130 -1.63 10.08 0.18
N ASN A 131 -2.23 11.08 -0.47
CA ASN A 131 -3.28 10.89 -1.49
C ASN A 131 -2.99 9.77 -2.52
N SER A 132 -1.80 9.75 -3.12
CA SER A 132 -1.42 8.72 -4.10
C SER A 132 -1.25 7.34 -3.48
N THR A 133 -0.91 7.25 -2.20
CA THR A 133 -0.87 5.98 -1.46
C THR A 133 -2.29 5.48 -1.22
N PHE A 134 -3.21 6.39 -0.89
CA PHE A 134 -4.59 6.06 -0.55
C PHE A 134 -5.33 5.49 -1.75
N ILE A 135 -5.27 6.17 -2.90
CA ILE A 135 -5.87 5.68 -4.14
C ILE A 135 -5.34 4.28 -4.47
N ARG A 136 -4.01 4.07 -4.42
CA ARG A 136 -3.39 2.77 -4.71
C ARG A 136 -3.88 1.66 -3.79
N LYS A 137 -4.10 1.95 -2.52
CA LYS A 137 -4.58 0.97 -1.55
C LYS A 137 -6.08 0.71 -1.67
N LEU A 138 -6.88 1.74 -1.96
CA LEU A 138 -8.31 1.59 -2.24
C LEU A 138 -8.55 0.70 -3.46
N ILE A 139 -7.75 0.83 -4.53
CA ILE A 139 -7.83 -0.07 -5.70
C ILE A 139 -7.77 -1.54 -5.28
N ILE A 140 -6.90 -1.86 -4.33
CA ILE A 140 -6.69 -3.24 -3.86
C ILE A 140 -7.83 -3.66 -2.92
N ASN A 141 -8.20 -2.80 -1.96
CA ASN A 141 -9.26 -3.10 -0.99
C ASN A 141 -10.65 -3.20 -1.63
N PHE A 142 -10.85 -2.56 -2.77
CA PHE A 142 -12.12 -2.59 -3.50
C PHE A 142 -12.02 -3.37 -4.81
N GLU A 143 -11.01 -4.20 -5.03
CA GLU A 143 -10.94 -5.00 -6.27
C GLU A 143 -12.18 -5.89 -6.43
N TYR A 144 -12.62 -6.51 -5.34
CA TYR A 144 -13.76 -7.42 -5.31
C TYR A 144 -14.85 -6.93 -4.37
N ASP A 145 -16.07 -7.39 -4.66
CA ASP A 145 -17.23 -7.29 -3.80
C ASP A 145 -17.67 -8.70 -3.40
N ILE A 146 -17.50 -9.05 -2.12
CA ILE A 146 -17.86 -10.37 -1.61
C ILE A 146 -19.37 -10.58 -1.49
N ASN A 147 -20.15 -9.50 -1.53
CA ASN A 147 -21.60 -9.53 -1.36
C ASN A 147 -22.31 -10.00 -2.64
N HIS A 148 -21.59 -10.07 -3.76
CA HIS A 148 -22.14 -10.45 -5.06
C HIS A 148 -21.26 -11.51 -5.74
N GLN A 149 -21.84 -12.67 -6.01
CA GLN A 149 -21.21 -13.70 -6.85
C GLN A 149 -21.56 -13.50 -8.32
N ALA A 150 -20.58 -13.69 -9.20
CA ALA A 150 -20.82 -13.79 -10.63
C ALA A 150 -21.52 -15.13 -10.96
N VAL A 151 -22.11 -15.20 -12.16
CA VAL A 151 -22.85 -16.39 -12.64
C VAL A 151 -21.95 -17.64 -12.71
N ASP A 152 -20.64 -17.48 -12.83
CA ASP A 152 -19.65 -18.56 -12.84
C ASP A 152 -19.13 -18.93 -11.43
N GLY A 153 -19.75 -18.40 -10.38
CA GLY A 153 -19.37 -18.62 -8.98
C GLY A 153 -18.12 -17.83 -8.54
N LYS A 154 -17.52 -17.01 -9.42
CA LYS A 154 -16.37 -16.18 -9.06
C LYS A 154 -16.81 -14.88 -8.37
N LEU A 155 -15.92 -14.30 -7.57
CA LEU A 155 -16.10 -12.97 -7.00
C LEU A 155 -16.26 -11.92 -8.11
N LYS A 156 -17.27 -11.06 -7.97
CA LYS A 156 -17.49 -9.95 -8.89
C LYS A 156 -16.54 -8.79 -8.54
N THR A 157 -16.08 -8.09 -9.56
CA THR A 157 -15.36 -6.82 -9.39
C THR A 157 -16.28 -5.76 -8.77
N SER A 158 -15.79 -5.01 -7.78
CA SER A 158 -16.56 -3.95 -7.13
C SER A 158 -16.99 -2.85 -8.11
N SER A 159 -18.09 -2.15 -7.80
CA SER A 159 -18.51 -0.91 -8.48
C SER A 159 -17.43 0.18 -8.40
N LEU A 160 -16.67 0.25 -7.31
CA LEU A 160 -15.65 1.29 -7.10
C LEU A 160 -14.36 1.05 -7.87
N TYR A 161 -14.03 -0.21 -8.19
CA TYR A 161 -12.72 -0.59 -8.71
C TYR A 161 -12.34 0.10 -10.02
N PRO A 162 -13.16 0.08 -11.09
CA PRO A 162 -12.78 0.71 -12.34
C PRO A 162 -12.55 2.21 -12.19
N PHE A 163 -13.31 2.87 -11.31
CA PHE A 163 -13.16 4.29 -11.02
C PHE A 163 -11.82 4.58 -10.32
N LEU A 164 -11.53 3.85 -9.24
CA LEU A 164 -10.27 3.96 -8.50
C LEU A 164 -9.06 3.69 -9.41
N PHE A 165 -9.17 2.67 -10.28
CA PHE A 165 -8.15 2.36 -11.28
C PHE A 165 -7.92 3.53 -12.24
N THR A 166 -9.01 4.12 -12.76
CA THR A 166 -8.97 5.27 -13.68
C THR A 166 -8.22 6.46 -13.06
N ILE A 167 -8.59 6.88 -11.84
CA ILE A 167 -7.98 8.05 -11.19
C ILE A 167 -6.50 7.83 -10.85
N ASN A 168 -6.09 6.58 -10.58
CA ASN A 168 -4.69 6.24 -10.38
C ASN A 168 -3.90 6.22 -11.69
N LEU A 169 -4.47 5.61 -12.73
CA LEU A 169 -3.85 5.48 -14.04
C LEU A 169 -3.44 6.86 -14.59
N ILE A 170 -4.38 7.81 -14.55
CA ILE A 170 -4.14 9.18 -15.02
C ILE A 170 -3.44 10.06 -13.98
N LYS A 171 -3.19 9.54 -12.77
CA LYS A 171 -2.59 10.25 -11.64
C LYS A 171 -3.27 11.59 -11.41
N ILE A 172 -4.54 11.53 -11.02
CA ILE A 172 -5.42 12.71 -10.89
C ILE A 172 -4.84 13.80 -9.97
N TYR A 173 -4.02 13.39 -9.00
CA TYR A 173 -3.31 14.22 -8.02
C TYR A 173 -2.10 15.02 -8.55
N ASP A 174 -1.93 15.11 -9.87
CA ASP A 174 -0.88 15.89 -10.53
C ASP A 174 -1.49 16.62 -11.74
N LYS A 175 -1.92 17.87 -11.58
CA LYS A 175 -2.67 18.55 -12.65
C LYS A 175 -1.82 18.93 -13.85
N SER A 176 -0.51 19.13 -13.65
CA SER A 176 0.44 19.66 -14.63
C SER A 176 0.63 18.78 -15.88
N GLY A 177 0.29 17.49 -15.78
CA GLY A 177 0.39 16.52 -16.88
C GLY A 177 -0.87 15.68 -17.09
N LEU A 178 -2.01 16.12 -16.54
CA LEU A 178 -3.24 15.33 -16.52
C LEU A 178 -3.73 15.01 -17.94
N TYR A 179 -3.90 16.03 -18.77
CA TYR A 179 -4.34 15.90 -20.17
C TYR A 179 -3.44 14.97 -20.99
N GLN A 180 -2.12 15.13 -20.90
CA GLN A 180 -1.17 14.33 -21.67
C GLN A 180 -1.22 12.86 -21.26
N ARG A 181 -1.41 12.56 -19.96
CA ARG A 181 -1.59 11.18 -19.49
C ARG A 181 -2.90 10.59 -19.99
N VAL A 182 -3.99 11.36 -19.97
CA VAL A 182 -5.27 10.90 -20.54
C VAL A 182 -5.10 10.60 -22.04
N GLN A 183 -4.59 11.54 -22.83
CA GLN A 183 -4.36 11.31 -24.27
C GLN A 183 -3.46 10.09 -24.54
N LYS A 184 -2.40 9.91 -23.74
CA LYS A 184 -1.46 8.80 -23.89
C LYS A 184 -2.12 7.45 -23.65
N TYR A 185 -3.02 7.34 -22.68
CA TYR A 185 -3.61 6.04 -22.29
C TYR A 185 -4.92 5.73 -23.00
N TYR A 186 -5.65 6.75 -23.41
CA TYR A 186 -6.96 6.62 -24.05
C TYR A 186 -6.86 6.98 -25.53
N THR A 187 -6.07 6.20 -26.27
CA THR A 187 -5.99 6.35 -27.73
C THR A 187 -7.23 5.74 -28.39
N ARG A 188 -7.96 6.53 -29.16
CA ARG A 188 -9.24 6.16 -29.77
C ARG A 188 -9.15 4.86 -30.59
N GLU A 189 -8.11 4.71 -31.41
CA GLU A 189 -7.91 3.53 -32.26
C GLU A 189 -7.75 2.26 -31.43
N ILE A 190 -7.04 2.35 -30.30
CA ILE A 190 -6.85 1.22 -29.36
C ILE A 190 -8.19 0.87 -28.68
N LEU A 191 -8.96 1.89 -28.29
CA LEU A 191 -10.24 1.72 -27.62
C LEU A 191 -11.29 1.08 -28.51
N LEU A 192 -11.45 1.56 -29.75
CA LEU A 192 -12.37 0.98 -30.74
C LEU A 192 -11.99 -0.48 -31.03
N LYS A 193 -10.70 -0.76 -31.28
CA LYS A 193 -10.21 -2.12 -31.46
C LYS A 193 -10.50 -3.02 -30.26
N LYS A 194 -10.30 -2.54 -29.03
CA LYS A 194 -10.61 -3.31 -27.81
C LYS A 194 -12.11 -3.51 -27.62
N TYR A 195 -12.95 -2.54 -27.99
CA TYR A 195 -14.40 -2.68 -27.93
C TYR A 195 -14.89 -3.80 -28.86
N GLU A 196 -14.32 -3.89 -30.05
CA GLU A 196 -14.72 -4.85 -31.11
C GLU A 196 -14.09 -6.24 -30.98
N THR A 197 -12.98 -6.39 -30.23
CA THR A 197 -12.23 -7.66 -30.13
C THR A 197 -12.25 -8.25 -28.72
N GLY A 198 -11.90 -9.54 -28.58
CA GLY A 198 -11.87 -10.23 -27.29
C GLY A 198 -13.21 -10.88 -26.94
N ARG A 199 -13.56 -10.92 -25.64
CA ARG A 199 -14.85 -11.49 -25.22
C ARG A 199 -16.04 -10.70 -25.79
N GLU A 200 -17.20 -11.32 -25.92
CA GLU A 200 -18.41 -10.56 -26.28
C GLU A 200 -18.91 -9.73 -25.08
N TRP A 201 -19.52 -8.59 -25.41
CA TRP A 201 -20.23 -7.77 -24.42
C TRP A 201 -21.60 -8.39 -24.16
N LYS A 202 -21.98 -8.49 -22.88
CA LYS A 202 -23.35 -8.86 -22.51
C LYS A 202 -24.29 -7.72 -22.92
N GLU A 203 -25.56 -8.03 -23.17
CA GLU A 203 -26.58 -7.06 -23.60
C GLU A 203 -26.63 -5.81 -22.70
N LYS A 204 -26.63 -6.04 -21.38
CA LYS A 204 -26.56 -5.00 -20.34
C LYS A 204 -25.30 -4.13 -20.42
N GLU A 205 -24.16 -4.69 -20.83
CA GLU A 205 -22.90 -3.95 -20.99
C GLU A 205 -22.92 -3.13 -22.29
N VAL A 206 -23.54 -3.64 -23.36
CA VAL A 206 -23.72 -2.91 -24.62
C VAL A 206 -24.60 -1.68 -24.40
N GLU A 207 -25.71 -1.83 -23.68
CA GLU A 207 -26.58 -0.71 -23.31
C GLU A 207 -25.82 0.34 -22.48
N TYR A 208 -25.11 -0.12 -21.45
CA TYR A 208 -24.32 0.75 -20.57
C TYR A 208 -23.22 1.56 -21.28
N LEU A 209 -22.57 0.96 -22.28
CA LEU A 209 -21.47 1.56 -23.04
C LEU A 209 -21.91 2.27 -24.32
N LYS A 210 -23.19 2.27 -24.66
CA LYS A 210 -23.69 2.79 -25.94
C LYS A 210 -23.24 4.23 -26.20
N GLU A 211 -23.51 5.14 -25.27
CA GLU A 211 -23.10 6.55 -25.36
C GLU A 211 -21.57 6.69 -25.43
N THR A 212 -20.84 5.89 -24.66
CA THR A 212 -19.38 5.90 -24.66
C THR A 212 -18.81 5.43 -26.00
N HIS A 213 -19.44 4.45 -26.64
CA HIS A 213 -19.05 3.96 -27.95
C HIS A 213 -19.37 4.97 -29.07
N GLU A 214 -20.50 5.67 -28.98
CA GLU A 214 -20.85 6.77 -29.89
C GLU A 214 -19.86 7.94 -29.76
N LEU A 215 -19.53 8.35 -28.52
CA LEU A 215 -18.50 9.34 -28.22
C LEU A 215 -17.15 8.97 -28.85
N LEU A 216 -16.73 7.70 -28.78
CA LEU A 216 -15.46 7.23 -29.36
C LEU A 216 -15.46 7.26 -30.90
N LYS A 217 -16.62 7.18 -31.54
CA LYS A 217 -16.74 7.27 -33.01
C LYS A 217 -16.66 8.70 -33.52
N ASN A 218 -17.12 9.68 -32.73
CA ASN A 218 -17.08 11.09 -33.08
C ASN A 218 -15.74 11.75 -32.65
N ILE A 219 -14.89 12.10 -33.63
CA ILE A 219 -13.56 12.68 -33.39
C ILE A 219 -13.64 14.01 -32.62
N GLU A 220 -14.60 14.85 -32.96
CA GLU A 220 -14.73 16.19 -32.40
C GLU A 220 -15.20 16.09 -30.95
N GLU A 221 -16.25 15.31 -30.68
CA GLU A 221 -16.75 15.09 -29.33
C GLU A 221 -15.71 14.39 -28.46
N TRP A 222 -14.97 13.40 -28.99
CA TRP A 222 -13.88 12.77 -28.26
C TRP A 222 -12.79 13.78 -27.86
N SER A 223 -12.38 14.63 -28.81
CA SER A 223 -11.37 15.67 -28.56
C SER A 223 -11.86 16.70 -27.55
N MET A 224 -13.13 17.10 -27.63
CA MET A 224 -13.78 17.98 -26.65
C MET A 224 -13.85 17.34 -25.27
N PHE A 225 -14.23 16.06 -25.17
CA PHE A 225 -14.26 15.32 -23.92
C PHE A 225 -12.86 15.26 -23.29
N LEU A 226 -11.83 14.90 -24.06
CA LEU A 226 -10.46 14.87 -23.56
C LEU A 226 -9.99 16.24 -23.06
N SER A 227 -10.42 17.33 -23.70
CA SER A 227 -10.02 18.69 -23.30
C SER A 227 -10.47 19.06 -21.88
N ASN A 228 -11.49 18.39 -21.32
CA ASN A 228 -11.93 18.57 -19.93
C ASN A 228 -10.83 18.26 -18.91
N PHE A 229 -9.82 17.49 -19.30
CA PHE A 229 -8.67 17.14 -18.47
C PHE A 229 -7.48 18.10 -18.64
N SER A 230 -7.62 19.17 -19.42
CA SER A 230 -6.65 20.28 -19.45
C SER A 230 -6.66 21.01 -18.12
N THR A 231 -5.49 21.47 -17.67
CA THR A 231 -5.34 22.15 -16.36
C THR A 231 -6.31 23.33 -16.21
N SER A 232 -6.45 24.16 -17.25
CA SER A 232 -7.36 25.31 -17.23
C SER A 232 -8.83 24.94 -17.03
N LYS A 233 -9.31 23.89 -17.73
CA LYS A 233 -10.70 23.42 -17.54
C LYS A 233 -10.85 22.73 -16.20
N TRP A 234 -9.91 21.87 -15.83
CA TRP A 234 -9.94 21.12 -14.59
C TRP A 234 -10.04 22.02 -13.36
N ASP A 235 -9.27 23.12 -13.34
CA ASP A 235 -9.29 24.09 -12.23
C ASP A 235 -10.59 24.90 -12.18
N SER A 236 -11.24 25.13 -13.33
CA SER A 236 -12.54 25.80 -13.37
C SER A 236 -13.72 24.93 -12.91
N PHE A 237 -13.56 23.60 -12.93
CA PHE A 237 -14.61 22.67 -12.56
C PHE A 237 -14.80 22.56 -11.04
N THR A 238 -16.07 22.47 -10.64
CA THR A 238 -16.49 22.00 -9.32
C THR A 238 -16.16 20.51 -9.11
N ILE A 239 -16.17 20.04 -7.86
CA ILE A 239 -16.00 18.61 -7.53
C ILE A 239 -16.97 17.72 -8.34
N ASN A 240 -18.23 18.15 -8.47
CA ASN A 240 -19.25 17.41 -9.22
C ASN A 240 -18.94 17.33 -10.71
N GLU A 241 -18.45 18.41 -11.32
CA GLU A 241 -18.05 18.42 -12.74
C GLU A 241 -16.81 17.56 -12.98
N ARG A 242 -15.80 17.66 -12.09
CA ARG A 242 -14.62 16.79 -12.09
C ARG A 242 -15.02 15.32 -11.98
N PHE A 243 -15.93 14.99 -11.06
CA PHE A 243 -16.45 13.63 -10.89
C PHE A 243 -17.15 13.14 -12.16
N LYS A 244 -18.06 13.94 -12.75
CA LYS A 244 -18.75 13.57 -13.99
C LYS A 244 -17.77 13.26 -15.13
N ALA A 245 -16.75 14.10 -15.31
CA ALA A 245 -15.71 13.85 -16.31
C ALA A 245 -14.95 12.54 -16.04
N LEU A 246 -14.56 12.28 -14.78
CA LEU A 246 -13.88 11.05 -14.39
C LEU A 246 -14.74 9.81 -14.51
N PHE A 247 -16.03 9.92 -14.22
CA PHE A 247 -16.96 8.82 -14.34
C PHE A 247 -17.17 8.42 -15.80
N GLN A 248 -17.27 9.40 -16.70
CA GLN A 248 -17.29 9.11 -18.14
C GLN A 248 -15.97 8.49 -18.62
N LEU A 249 -14.82 8.98 -18.13
CA LEU A 249 -13.53 8.36 -18.44
C LEU A 249 -13.43 6.92 -17.90
N THR A 250 -14.06 6.66 -16.76
CA THR A 250 -14.15 5.32 -16.16
C THR A 250 -14.88 4.34 -17.06
N LYS A 251 -15.96 4.76 -17.74
CA LYS A 251 -16.62 3.94 -18.78
C LYS A 251 -15.68 3.60 -19.94
N VAL A 252 -14.78 4.52 -20.30
CA VAL A 252 -13.75 4.25 -21.31
C VAL A 252 -12.69 3.27 -20.75
N THR A 253 -12.32 3.39 -19.48
CA THR A 253 -11.39 2.47 -18.81
C THR A 253 -11.91 1.04 -18.80
N THR A 254 -13.20 0.81 -18.60
CA THR A 254 -13.74 -0.56 -18.63
C THR A 254 -13.58 -1.24 -20.00
N ILE A 255 -13.57 -0.48 -21.09
CA ILE A 255 -13.22 -0.98 -22.44
C ILE A 255 -11.75 -1.42 -22.47
N LEU A 256 -10.83 -0.67 -21.84
CA LEU A 256 -9.43 -1.08 -21.72
C LEU A 256 -9.29 -2.39 -20.93
N MET A 257 -10.15 -2.60 -19.93
CA MET A 257 -10.13 -3.76 -19.03
C MET A 257 -10.98 -4.95 -19.53
N LYS A 258 -11.63 -4.83 -20.69
CA LYS A 258 -12.64 -5.79 -21.21
C LYS A 258 -12.33 -7.27 -20.99
N ASN A 259 -11.10 -7.69 -21.28
CA ASN A 259 -10.70 -9.10 -21.19
C ASN A 259 -10.32 -9.55 -19.77
N GLU A 260 -10.10 -8.61 -18.86
CA GLU A 260 -9.59 -8.88 -17.51
C GLU A 260 -10.69 -8.85 -16.46
N ILE A 261 -11.85 -8.23 -16.75
CA ILE A 261 -13.03 -8.20 -15.87
C ILE A 261 -14.15 -9.09 -16.41
N SER A 262 -14.73 -9.91 -15.54
CA SER A 262 -15.80 -10.88 -15.87
C SER A 262 -17.13 -10.22 -16.23
N SER A 263 -17.36 -9.02 -15.70
CA SER A 263 -18.51 -8.17 -15.99
C SER A 263 -18.13 -6.73 -15.64
N ILE A 264 -18.63 -5.78 -16.43
CA ILE A 264 -18.72 -4.41 -15.97
C ILE A 264 -19.87 -4.32 -14.98
N THR A 265 -19.64 -3.73 -13.82
CA THR A 265 -20.71 -3.40 -12.88
C THR A 265 -21.49 -2.22 -13.46
N MET A 266 -22.82 -2.35 -13.58
CA MET A 266 -23.68 -1.25 -14.02
C MET A 266 -23.61 -0.13 -12.98
N LEU A 267 -22.79 0.88 -13.24
CA LEU A 267 -22.77 2.10 -12.44
C LEU A 267 -23.85 3.00 -13.01
N ALA A 268 -25.09 2.93 -12.49
CA ALA A 268 -26.25 3.58 -13.09
C ALA A 268 -25.96 5.02 -13.60
N ASN A 269 -25.68 5.93 -12.66
CA ASN A 269 -25.30 7.33 -12.91
C ASN A 269 -24.00 7.73 -12.16
N GLY A 270 -23.41 6.78 -11.44
CA GLY A 270 -22.24 7.03 -10.59
C GLY A 270 -22.54 7.60 -9.21
N GLU A 271 -23.80 7.84 -8.83
CA GLU A 271 -24.15 8.39 -7.51
C GLU A 271 -23.69 7.50 -6.35
N GLU A 272 -23.76 6.18 -6.51
CA GLU A 272 -23.23 5.22 -5.53
C GLU A 272 -21.72 5.42 -5.34
N VAL A 273 -20.96 5.45 -6.44
CA VAL A 273 -19.50 5.70 -6.41
C VAL A 273 -19.19 7.06 -5.79
N PHE A 274 -19.96 8.08 -6.17
CA PHE A 274 -19.83 9.43 -5.62
C PHE A 274 -20.03 9.44 -4.10
N SER A 275 -21.11 8.81 -3.63
CA SER A 275 -21.53 8.82 -2.23
C SER A 275 -20.59 8.02 -1.35
N MET A 276 -20.18 6.83 -1.79
CA MET A 276 -19.29 5.96 -1.02
C MET A 276 -17.89 6.55 -0.82
N LEU A 277 -17.40 7.31 -1.80
CA LEU A 277 -16.06 7.91 -1.77
C LEU A 277 -16.06 9.41 -1.46
N ILE A 278 -17.22 9.98 -1.07
CA ILE A 278 -17.41 11.42 -0.92
C ILE A 278 -16.37 12.08 0.00
N ASP A 279 -16.04 11.41 1.10
CA ASP A 279 -15.10 11.96 2.08
C ASP A 279 -13.65 11.94 1.57
N TYR A 280 -13.34 11.15 0.54
CA TYR A 280 -12.02 11.14 -0.11
C TYR A 280 -11.89 12.15 -1.26
N TRP A 281 -12.98 12.76 -1.74
CA TRP A 281 -12.95 13.67 -2.88
C TRP A 281 -12.04 14.89 -2.71
N PRO A 282 -12.01 15.58 -1.55
CA PRO A 282 -11.07 16.68 -1.36
C PRO A 282 -9.61 16.21 -1.48
N LEU A 283 -9.31 14.98 -1.06
CA LEU A 283 -7.98 14.38 -1.16
C LEU A 283 -7.57 14.06 -2.60
N PHE A 284 -8.52 13.65 -3.44
CA PHE A 284 -8.24 13.17 -4.80
C PHE A 284 -8.37 14.26 -5.86
N LEU A 285 -9.31 15.19 -5.70
CA LEU A 285 -9.74 16.11 -6.76
C LEU A 285 -9.31 17.55 -6.52
N ASP A 286 -9.17 17.98 -5.26
CA ASP A 286 -8.83 19.37 -4.92
C ASP A 286 -7.34 19.58 -4.63
N TYR A 287 -6.67 18.58 -4.08
CA TYR A 287 -5.25 18.67 -3.76
C TYR A 287 -4.35 18.49 -5.01
N ASP A 288 -3.61 19.54 -5.38
CA ASP A 288 -2.51 19.44 -6.35
C ASP A 288 -1.14 19.34 -5.65
N ARG A 289 -0.35 18.35 -6.07
CA ARG A 289 1.00 18.12 -5.57
C ARG A 289 2.00 19.19 -6.00
N HIS A 290 1.76 19.89 -7.11
CA HIS A 290 2.70 20.83 -7.70
C HIS A 290 2.60 22.26 -7.16
N GLU A 291 1.46 22.67 -6.60
CA GLU A 291 1.32 23.98 -5.94
C GLU A 291 2.34 24.19 -4.80
N LYS A 292 2.86 23.09 -4.21
CA LYS A 292 3.91 23.14 -3.18
C LYS A 292 5.32 23.48 -3.65
N LEU A 293 5.59 23.48 -4.95
CA LEU A 293 6.96 23.64 -5.47
C LEU A 293 7.27 25.06 -5.96
N THR A 294 6.26 25.89 -6.22
CA THR A 294 6.42 27.16 -6.95
C THR A 294 6.09 28.42 -6.15
N THR A 295 5.44 28.30 -4.99
CA THR A 295 5.16 29.41 -4.09
C THR A 295 5.35 28.95 -2.64
N ALA A 296 5.50 29.89 -1.71
CA ALA A 296 5.31 29.62 -0.28
C ALA A 296 3.85 29.19 -0.05
N SER A 297 3.53 27.98 -0.48
CA SER A 297 2.17 27.49 -0.62
C SER A 297 1.61 27.20 0.75
N ARG A 298 0.52 27.88 1.10
CA ARG A 298 -0.26 27.57 2.28
C ARG A 298 -0.66 26.09 2.23
N GLU A 299 -0.63 25.42 3.38
CA GLU A 299 -1.21 24.09 3.48
C GLU A 299 -2.67 24.13 2.98
N PRO A 300 -3.15 23.03 2.37
CA PRO A 300 -4.52 23.01 1.87
C PRO A 300 -5.47 23.32 3.03
N ASN A 301 -6.34 24.31 2.84
CA ASN A 301 -7.28 24.69 3.88
C ASN A 301 -8.45 23.70 3.90
N PHE A 302 -8.34 22.64 4.69
CA PHE A 302 -9.41 21.67 4.87
C PHE A 302 -10.49 22.13 5.88
N LYS A 303 -10.45 23.35 6.43
CA LYS A 303 -11.32 23.75 7.56
C LYS A 303 -12.82 23.43 7.38
N ASP A 304 -13.33 23.50 6.16
CA ASP A 304 -14.76 23.22 5.88
C ASP A 304 -15.05 21.73 5.60
N ASN A 305 -14.03 20.89 5.39
CA ASN A 305 -14.12 19.47 4.99
C ASN A 305 -13.12 18.54 5.71
N ASP A 306 -12.61 18.90 6.89
CA ASP A 306 -11.59 18.13 7.63
C ASP A 306 -12.20 16.93 8.39
N ASN A 307 -13.07 16.20 7.69
CA ASN A 307 -13.74 15.01 8.21
C ASN A 307 -12.72 13.90 8.44
N GLN A 308 -12.99 13.06 9.43
CA GLN A 308 -12.24 11.82 9.59
C GLN A 308 -12.63 10.85 8.49
N ILE A 309 -11.62 10.30 7.83
CA ILE A 309 -11.80 9.26 6.82
C ILE A 309 -11.12 7.98 7.27
N PHE A 310 -11.68 6.86 6.85
CA PHE A 310 -11.03 5.58 6.97
C PHE A 310 -9.77 5.56 6.12
N VAL A 311 -8.63 5.30 6.75
CA VAL A 311 -7.35 5.20 6.05
C VAL A 311 -7.30 3.82 5.40
N PRO A 312 -7.12 3.71 4.06
CA PRO A 312 -7.11 2.42 3.34
C PRO A 312 -5.80 1.64 3.53
N ILE A 313 -4.98 2.02 4.51
CA ILE A 313 -3.75 1.34 4.89
C ILE A 313 -4.04 0.54 6.16
N ASN A 314 -3.78 -0.75 6.12
CA ASN A 314 -3.79 -1.61 7.30
C ASN A 314 -2.64 -1.17 8.23
N PHE A 315 -2.99 -0.68 9.43
CA PHE A 315 -2.05 -0.22 10.45
C PHE A 315 -1.82 -1.26 11.56
N GLN A 316 -1.78 -2.55 11.21
CA GLN A 316 -1.47 -3.62 12.17
C GLN A 316 -0.04 -3.48 12.68
N ASN A 317 0.95 -3.67 11.80
CA ASN A 317 2.36 -3.74 12.19
C ASN A 317 3.13 -2.42 11.98
N LEU A 318 2.60 -1.50 11.16
CA LEU A 318 3.18 -0.18 10.91
C LEU A 318 2.20 0.89 11.34
N ASN A 319 2.36 1.40 12.56
CA ASN A 319 1.51 2.44 13.10
C ASN A 319 2.34 3.47 13.86
N ILE A 320 2.57 4.62 13.24
CA ILE A 320 3.43 5.66 13.81
C ILE A 320 2.83 6.29 15.07
N ASP A 321 1.50 6.31 15.16
CA ASP A 321 0.78 6.86 16.31
C ASP A 321 0.80 5.91 17.51
N LEU A 322 1.21 4.65 17.31
CA LEU A 322 1.56 3.71 18.38
C LEU A 322 3.06 3.66 18.65
N LEU A 323 3.87 3.71 17.60
CA LEU A 323 5.32 3.58 17.69
C LEU A 323 5.93 4.73 18.52
N ILE A 324 5.49 5.97 18.30
CA ILE A 324 6.00 7.13 19.07
C ILE A 324 5.67 7.00 20.58
N PRO A 325 4.42 6.73 21.01
CA PRO A 325 4.12 6.47 22.41
C PRO A 325 4.91 5.28 22.99
N TYR A 326 5.09 4.20 22.22
CA TYR A 326 5.90 3.07 22.66
C TYR A 326 7.35 3.49 22.94
N ILE A 327 7.99 4.21 22.01
CA ILE A 327 9.36 4.73 22.20
C ILE A 327 9.42 5.60 23.46
N LYS A 328 8.48 6.53 23.63
CA LYS A 328 8.39 7.40 24.82
C LYS A 328 8.25 6.61 26.11
N SER A 329 7.49 5.52 26.10
CA SER A 329 7.30 4.64 27.27
C SER A 329 8.59 3.95 27.72
N LYS A 330 9.56 3.78 26.82
CA LYS A 330 10.87 3.18 27.13
C LYS A 330 11.90 4.19 27.66
N GLN A 331 11.64 5.50 27.49
CA GLN A 331 12.48 6.60 27.96
C GLN A 331 13.93 6.48 27.44
N GLU A 332 14.93 6.82 28.25
CA GLU A 332 16.35 6.84 27.89
C GLU A 332 16.94 5.48 27.50
N ARG A 333 16.22 4.38 27.78
CA ARG A 333 16.65 3.02 27.40
C ARG A 333 16.56 2.78 25.89
N HIS A 334 15.69 3.52 25.20
CA HIS A 334 15.52 3.40 23.76
C HIS A 334 16.49 4.33 23.02
N VAL A 335 16.85 3.98 21.78
CA VAL A 335 17.63 4.88 20.91
C VAL A 335 16.93 6.24 20.75
N LYS A 336 17.72 7.31 20.76
CA LYS A 336 17.23 8.68 20.56
C LYS A 336 16.79 8.88 19.10
N ILE A 337 15.63 9.47 18.90
CA ILE A 337 15.04 9.70 17.59
C ILE A 337 14.46 11.11 17.46
N ASP A 338 14.52 11.67 16.26
CA ASP A 338 13.67 12.80 15.87
C ASP A 338 12.31 12.28 15.38
N GLU A 339 11.22 12.68 16.04
CA GLU A 339 9.85 12.26 15.72
C GLU A 339 9.37 12.74 14.34
N GLU A 340 9.78 13.94 13.91
CA GLU A 340 9.38 14.50 12.63
C GLU A 340 10.04 13.73 11.49
N ILE A 341 11.32 13.40 11.63
CA ILE A 341 12.04 12.55 10.67
C ILE A 341 11.44 11.15 10.66
N LEU A 342 11.14 10.54 11.82
CA LEU A 342 10.48 9.23 11.90
C LEU A 342 9.16 9.22 11.13
N ARG A 343 8.30 10.24 11.33
CA ARG A 343 7.04 10.39 10.58
C ARG A 343 7.28 10.50 9.08
N LYS A 344 8.26 11.31 8.65
CA LYS A 344 8.63 11.44 7.22
C LYS A 344 9.09 10.12 6.61
N ILE A 345 9.91 9.34 7.31
CA ILE A 345 10.36 8.02 6.85
C ILE A 345 9.20 7.02 6.77
N ASN A 346 8.30 7.00 7.76
CA ASN A 346 7.10 6.17 7.73
C ASN A 346 6.20 6.47 6.51
N ILE A 347 6.02 7.76 6.18
CA ILE A 347 5.30 8.19 4.97
C ILE A 347 6.01 7.74 3.70
N ILE A 348 7.35 7.82 3.65
CA ILE A 348 8.15 7.32 2.53
C ILE A 348 7.92 5.82 2.33
N ILE A 349 7.94 5.04 3.41
CA ILE A 349 7.68 3.60 3.40
C ILE A 349 6.31 3.31 2.76
N PHE A 350 5.23 3.91 3.24
CA PHE A 350 3.91 3.68 2.65
C PHE A 350 3.83 4.08 1.17
N LYS A 351 4.49 5.17 0.78
CA LYS A 351 4.57 5.62 -0.62
C LYS A 351 5.42 4.70 -1.51
N VAL A 352 6.37 3.98 -0.94
CA VAL A 352 7.23 3.01 -1.63
C VAL A 352 6.46 1.69 -1.80
N VAL A 353 5.94 1.15 -0.70
CA VAL A 353 5.22 -0.12 -0.69
C VAL A 353 3.99 -0.08 -1.60
N SER A 354 3.15 0.94 -1.44
CA SER A 354 1.95 1.10 -2.29
C SER A 354 2.29 1.23 -3.77
N LYS A 355 3.34 1.97 -4.12
CA LYS A 355 3.78 2.16 -5.51
C LYS A 355 4.23 0.85 -6.14
N ILE A 356 4.99 0.03 -5.42
CA ILE A 356 5.44 -1.26 -5.94
C ILE A 356 4.24 -2.20 -6.09
N LYS A 357 3.41 -2.31 -5.06
CA LYS A 357 2.22 -3.16 -5.08
C LYS A 357 1.31 -2.80 -6.25
N GLU A 358 1.05 -1.51 -6.46
CA GLU A 358 0.25 -1.03 -7.59
C GLU A 358 0.91 -1.27 -8.95
N LEU A 359 2.23 -1.14 -9.09
CA LEU A 359 2.91 -1.45 -10.35
C LEU A 359 2.78 -2.92 -10.74
N ILE A 360 2.93 -3.82 -9.76
CA ILE A 360 2.76 -5.27 -9.97
C ILE A 360 1.30 -5.56 -10.32
N PHE A 361 0.37 -5.01 -9.55
CA PHE A 361 -1.07 -5.19 -9.74
C PHE A 361 -1.52 -4.70 -11.13
N THR A 362 -1.14 -3.48 -11.52
CA THR A 362 -1.51 -2.91 -12.82
C THR A 362 -0.85 -3.65 -13.99
N HIS A 363 0.28 -4.34 -13.77
CA HIS A 363 0.93 -5.13 -14.81
C HIS A 363 0.07 -6.32 -15.24
N GLU A 364 -0.71 -6.91 -14.32
CA GLU A 364 -1.66 -7.98 -14.63
C GLU A 364 -2.69 -7.53 -15.68
N TYR A 365 -3.28 -6.35 -15.49
CA TYR A 365 -4.34 -5.84 -16.36
C TYR A 365 -3.83 -5.12 -17.62
N LEU A 366 -2.72 -4.38 -17.49
CA LEU A 366 -2.16 -3.53 -18.56
C LEU A 366 -0.65 -3.74 -18.70
N PRO A 367 -0.19 -4.95 -19.07
CA PRO A 367 1.23 -5.28 -19.11
C PRO A 367 2.01 -4.40 -20.09
N LYS A 368 1.44 -4.08 -21.25
CA LYS A 368 2.07 -3.20 -22.25
C LYS A 368 2.37 -1.80 -21.69
N LEU A 369 1.44 -1.28 -20.90
CA LEU A 369 1.57 0.03 -20.28
C LEU A 369 2.71 0.02 -19.25
N ILE A 370 2.69 -0.96 -18.35
CA ILE A 370 3.68 -1.06 -17.29
C ILE A 370 5.06 -1.36 -17.87
N ASN A 371 5.17 -2.23 -18.88
CA ASN A 371 6.42 -2.51 -19.58
C ASN A 371 7.08 -1.23 -20.14
N ALA A 372 6.31 -0.34 -20.77
CA ALA A 372 6.83 0.94 -21.26
C ALA A 372 7.36 1.85 -20.12
N GLN A 373 6.74 1.79 -18.93
CA GLN A 373 7.23 2.53 -17.77
C GLN A 373 8.47 1.89 -17.15
N LEU A 374 8.51 0.56 -17.08
CA LEU A 374 9.63 -0.22 -16.57
C LEU A 374 10.86 -0.02 -17.45
N GLN A 375 10.70 0.03 -18.78
CA GLN A 375 11.83 0.19 -19.69
C GLN A 375 12.61 1.50 -19.45
N LEU A 376 11.91 2.61 -19.21
CA LEU A 376 12.53 3.90 -18.87
C LEU A 376 13.34 3.87 -17.56
N ARG A 377 13.10 2.87 -16.70
CA ARG A 377 13.72 2.71 -15.38
C ARG A 377 14.17 1.28 -15.13
N LYS A 378 14.61 0.57 -16.19
CA LYS A 378 14.95 -0.85 -16.15
C LYS A 378 15.96 -1.15 -15.03
N LYS A 379 17.06 -0.37 -14.96
CA LYS A 379 18.07 -0.50 -13.91
C LYS A 379 17.48 -0.47 -12.50
N VAL A 380 16.49 0.37 -12.25
CA VAL A 380 15.88 0.48 -10.92
C VAL A 380 15.02 -0.74 -10.61
N TYR A 381 14.11 -1.12 -11.51
CA TYR A 381 13.09 -2.14 -11.21
C TYR A 381 13.55 -3.58 -11.42
N VAL A 382 14.56 -3.78 -12.27
CA VAL A 382 15.13 -5.09 -12.59
C VAL A 382 16.42 -5.30 -11.81
N ASP A 383 17.41 -4.43 -11.98
CA ASP A 383 18.77 -4.70 -11.47
C ASP A 383 18.91 -4.37 -9.97
N ILE A 384 18.44 -3.20 -9.53
CA ILE A 384 18.61 -2.72 -8.15
C ILE A 384 17.57 -3.32 -7.21
N LEU A 385 16.29 -3.23 -7.58
CA LEU A 385 15.19 -3.63 -6.69
C LEU A 385 14.77 -5.09 -6.87
N ASP A 386 15.17 -5.74 -7.97
CA ASP A 386 14.86 -7.14 -8.25
C ASP A 386 13.35 -7.44 -8.18
N ILE A 387 12.51 -6.51 -8.66
CA ILE A 387 11.03 -6.64 -8.62
C ILE A 387 10.52 -7.33 -9.89
N PHE A 388 11.13 -7.04 -11.03
CA PHE A 388 10.77 -7.59 -12.33
C PHE A 388 11.95 -8.32 -12.98
N ILE A 389 11.65 -9.25 -13.87
CA ILE A 389 12.60 -9.86 -14.80
C ILE A 389 12.21 -9.51 -16.23
N GLU A 390 13.19 -9.25 -17.08
CA GLU A 390 12.96 -9.13 -18.52
C GLU A 390 12.96 -10.53 -19.13
N ILE A 391 11.85 -10.91 -19.76
CA ILE A 391 11.65 -12.23 -20.39
C ILE A 391 11.86 -12.20 -21.90
N ALA A 392 11.76 -11.02 -22.50
CA ALA A 392 12.10 -10.71 -23.88
C ALA A 392 12.29 -9.19 -23.99
N GLU A 393 12.83 -8.70 -25.10
CA GLU A 393 13.03 -7.27 -25.33
C GLU A 393 11.75 -6.47 -25.01
N ASP A 394 11.86 -5.51 -24.09
CA ASP A 394 10.78 -4.65 -23.60
C ASP A 394 9.59 -5.39 -22.97
N LYS A 395 9.75 -6.67 -22.59
CA LYS A 395 8.74 -7.48 -21.93
C LYS A 395 9.21 -7.91 -20.56
N PHE A 396 8.49 -7.46 -19.53
CA PHE A 396 8.80 -7.75 -18.15
C PHE A 396 7.75 -8.66 -17.53
N LYS A 397 8.18 -9.43 -16.52
CA LYS A 397 7.33 -10.23 -15.65
C LYS A 397 7.67 -9.92 -14.20
N PRO A 398 6.68 -9.67 -13.32
CA PRO A 398 6.95 -9.49 -11.89
C PRO A 398 7.50 -10.80 -11.28
N LYS A 399 8.44 -10.68 -10.34
CA LYS A 399 8.97 -11.83 -9.58
C LYS A 399 8.06 -12.27 -8.45
N THR A 400 7.24 -11.35 -7.95
CA THR A 400 6.24 -11.60 -6.92
C THR A 400 4.91 -11.03 -7.36
N ASP A 401 3.83 -11.72 -6.99
CA ASP A 401 2.47 -11.23 -7.21
C ASP A 401 2.17 -10.07 -6.26
N ALA A 402 1.21 -9.21 -6.63
CA ALA A 402 0.93 -7.99 -5.89
C ALA A 402 0.46 -8.29 -4.47
N GLU A 403 -0.37 -9.32 -4.32
CA GLU A 403 -0.97 -9.77 -3.06
C GLU A 403 0.08 -10.32 -2.09
N ASN A 404 1.16 -10.89 -2.63
CA ASN A 404 2.29 -11.40 -1.86
C ASN A 404 3.30 -10.29 -1.48
N PHE A 405 3.27 -9.14 -2.15
CA PHE A 405 4.14 -8.01 -1.82
C PHE A 405 3.53 -7.15 -0.70
N SER A 406 4.14 -7.20 0.48
CA SER A 406 3.76 -6.36 1.62
C SER A 406 4.97 -5.87 2.42
N GLU A 407 4.72 -4.95 3.34
CA GLU A 407 5.69 -4.46 4.31
C GLU A 407 6.30 -5.55 5.19
N ASN A 408 5.64 -6.71 5.32
CA ASN A 408 6.13 -7.87 6.05
C ASN A 408 7.51 -8.33 5.57
N LEU A 409 7.86 -8.05 4.31
CA LEU A 409 9.16 -8.37 3.72
C LEU A 409 10.34 -7.60 4.32
N PHE A 410 10.08 -6.56 5.11
CA PHE A 410 11.10 -5.67 5.67
C PHE A 410 11.30 -5.80 7.17
N PHE A 411 10.40 -6.51 7.88
CA PHE A 411 10.52 -6.69 9.32
C PHE A 411 11.75 -7.51 9.70
N ILE A 412 12.32 -7.21 10.85
CA ILE A 412 13.52 -7.86 11.40
C ILE A 412 13.22 -8.22 12.85
N THR A 413 13.50 -9.47 13.22
CA THR A 413 13.25 -9.98 14.58
C THR A 413 14.39 -9.68 15.53
N GLU A 414 14.10 -9.81 16.83
CA GLU A 414 15.12 -9.77 17.88
C GLU A 414 16.19 -10.85 17.68
N GLU A 415 15.78 -12.05 17.30
CA GLU A 415 16.66 -13.19 16.98
C GLU A 415 17.61 -12.85 15.81
N GLU A 416 17.09 -12.31 14.71
CA GLU A 416 17.87 -11.95 13.52
C GLU A 416 18.92 -10.87 13.81
N VAL A 417 18.61 -9.91 14.69
CA VAL A 417 19.58 -8.89 15.12
C VAL A 417 20.59 -9.47 16.10
N SER A 418 20.16 -10.33 17.02
CA SER A 418 21.06 -10.97 17.99
C SER A 418 22.08 -11.87 17.29
N GLU A 419 21.63 -12.72 16.36
CA GLU A 419 22.50 -13.53 15.50
C GLU A 419 23.49 -12.67 14.71
N LEU A 420 23.03 -11.53 14.18
CA LEU A 420 23.91 -10.59 13.47
C LEU A 420 25.03 -10.06 14.37
N LEU A 421 24.72 -9.73 15.63
CA LEU A 421 25.67 -9.19 16.59
C LEU A 421 26.65 -10.23 17.14
N GLU A 422 26.22 -11.50 17.22
CA GLU A 422 27.04 -12.63 17.67
C GLU A 422 27.92 -13.21 16.56
N THR A 423 27.54 -13.01 15.30
CA THR A 423 28.28 -13.52 14.13
C THR A 423 29.70 -12.94 14.08
N LYS A 424 30.70 -13.83 14.04
CA LYS A 424 32.10 -13.45 13.83
C LYS A 424 32.37 -13.27 12.34
N PHE A 425 32.31 -12.03 11.87
CA PHE A 425 32.67 -11.66 10.49
C PHE A 425 34.19 -11.69 10.26
N THR A 426 34.73 -12.89 10.08
CA THR A 426 36.17 -13.11 9.90
C THR A 426 36.57 -13.14 8.42
N LYS A 427 35.64 -13.48 7.54
CA LYS A 427 35.84 -13.58 6.10
C LYS A 427 34.84 -12.66 5.38
N LYS A 428 35.22 -12.19 4.19
CA LYS A 428 34.33 -11.40 3.32
C LYS A 428 33.00 -12.12 3.04
N ILE A 429 33.07 -13.45 2.92
CA ILE A 429 31.91 -14.31 2.64
C ILE A 429 30.81 -14.21 3.71
N ASP A 430 31.21 -14.01 4.96
CA ASP A 430 30.30 -13.95 6.11
C ASP A 430 29.33 -12.75 5.97
N TYR A 431 29.80 -11.65 5.37
CA TYR A 431 28.96 -10.49 5.05
C TYR A 431 28.01 -10.76 3.89
N MET A 432 28.46 -11.51 2.88
CA MET A 432 27.74 -11.73 1.63
C MET A 432 26.56 -12.68 1.78
N THR A 433 26.61 -13.62 2.72
CA THR A 433 25.56 -14.63 2.92
C THR A 433 24.59 -14.32 4.06
N ASN A 434 24.87 -13.30 4.88
CA ASN A 434 24.03 -12.94 6.01
C ASN A 434 22.68 -12.34 5.57
N GLN A 435 21.59 -13.04 5.84
CA GLN A 435 20.26 -12.66 5.39
C GLN A 435 19.72 -11.37 6.03
N THR A 436 20.08 -11.09 7.29
CA THR A 436 19.70 -9.86 7.99
C THR A 436 20.33 -8.64 7.30
N LEU A 437 21.62 -8.71 6.96
CA LEU A 437 22.31 -7.66 6.21
C LEU A 437 21.70 -7.44 4.82
N ILE A 438 21.38 -8.52 4.10
CA ILE A 438 20.72 -8.45 2.79
C ILE A 438 19.35 -7.80 2.92
N ARG A 439 18.56 -8.13 3.95
CA ARG A 439 17.24 -7.53 4.19
C ARG A 439 17.35 -6.04 4.49
N LEU A 440 18.29 -5.64 5.35
CA LEU A 440 18.56 -4.22 5.64
C LEU A 440 18.96 -3.44 4.37
N ALA A 441 19.88 -3.98 3.57
CA ALA A 441 20.30 -3.37 2.32
C ALA A 441 19.16 -3.27 1.30
N LYS A 442 18.33 -4.31 1.21
CA LYS A 442 17.12 -4.32 0.38
C LYS A 442 16.16 -3.23 0.82
N THR A 443 15.85 -3.11 2.11
CA THR A 443 14.98 -2.06 2.63
C THR A 443 15.53 -0.66 2.31
N CYS A 444 16.81 -0.40 2.58
CA CYS A 444 17.48 0.85 2.20
C CYS A 444 17.35 1.15 0.70
N SER A 445 17.64 0.16 -0.15
CA SER A 445 17.55 0.31 -1.61
C SER A 445 16.14 0.64 -2.09
N TYR A 446 15.11 0.01 -1.52
CA TYR A 446 13.71 0.31 -1.83
C TYR A 446 13.35 1.77 -1.50
N LEU A 447 13.78 2.26 -0.32
CA LEU A 447 13.50 3.63 0.12
C LEU A 447 14.27 4.67 -0.71
N LEU A 448 15.54 4.40 -1.03
CA LEU A 448 16.41 5.31 -1.79
C LEU A 448 16.06 5.36 -3.28
N ALA A 449 15.77 4.23 -3.92
CA ALA A 449 15.56 4.17 -5.37
C ALA A 449 14.26 4.85 -5.83
N LEU A 450 13.18 4.71 -5.04
CA LEU A 450 11.85 5.10 -5.48
C LEU A 450 11.42 6.50 -5.03
N LYS A 451 12.06 7.06 -4.00
CA LYS A 451 11.82 8.41 -3.49
C LYS A 451 13.15 9.13 -3.31
N LYS A 452 13.54 9.94 -4.30
CA LYS A 452 14.83 10.66 -4.30
C LYS A 452 15.08 11.54 -3.06
N TYR A 453 14.02 12.02 -2.42
CA TYR A 453 14.12 12.86 -1.23
C TYR A 453 14.38 12.07 0.06
N THR A 454 14.39 10.73 0.04
CA THR A 454 14.72 9.88 1.20
C THR A 454 16.09 10.23 1.76
N ALA A 455 17.13 10.30 0.90
CA ALA A 455 18.49 10.65 1.35
C ALA A 455 18.51 12.02 2.01
N ARG A 456 17.85 13.03 1.41
CA ARG A 456 17.73 14.38 1.99
C ARG A 456 16.99 14.40 3.32
N THR A 457 15.99 13.52 3.53
CA THR A 457 15.22 13.45 4.79
C THR A 457 16.08 13.03 5.97
N VAL A 458 17.09 12.19 5.73
CA VAL A 458 18.08 11.75 6.75
C VAL A 458 19.41 12.50 6.62
N ASP A 459 19.37 13.67 5.99
CA ASP A 459 20.54 14.51 5.81
C ASP A 459 21.76 13.82 5.15
N TYR A 460 21.46 12.89 4.23
CA TYR A 460 22.41 12.05 3.52
C TYR A 460 23.25 11.12 4.43
N ASN A 461 22.75 10.82 5.63
CA ASN A 461 23.41 9.96 6.61
C ASN A 461 22.85 8.52 6.55
N LEU A 462 23.72 7.54 6.24
CA LEU A 462 23.33 6.12 6.21
C LEU A 462 22.98 5.58 7.60
N LYS A 463 23.69 5.99 8.65
CA LYS A 463 23.43 5.54 10.02
C LYS A 463 22.03 5.96 10.46
N ASP A 464 21.63 7.19 10.14
CA ASP A 464 20.30 7.68 10.47
C ASP A 464 19.23 6.91 9.70
N LEU A 465 19.42 6.69 8.39
CA LEU A 465 18.48 5.85 7.61
C LEU A 465 18.34 4.45 8.20
N LEU A 466 19.45 3.81 8.55
CA LEU A 466 19.47 2.47 9.13
C LEU A 466 18.77 2.44 10.49
N MET A 467 19.04 3.44 11.35
CA MET A 467 18.37 3.61 12.63
C MET A 467 16.86 3.70 12.45
N TYR A 468 16.37 4.58 11.57
CA TYR A 468 14.92 4.71 11.34
C TYR A 468 14.30 3.46 10.73
N ILE A 469 15.02 2.72 9.88
CA ILE A 469 14.56 1.42 9.39
C ILE A 469 14.40 0.42 10.54
N LEU A 470 15.41 0.29 11.41
CA LEU A 470 15.37 -0.60 12.57
C LEU A 470 14.29 -0.19 13.57
N VAL A 471 14.06 1.10 13.76
CA VAL A 471 13.00 1.61 14.65
C VAL A 471 11.60 1.35 14.09
N ILE A 472 11.42 1.30 12.76
CA ILE A 472 10.09 1.07 12.16
C ILE A 472 9.80 -0.42 11.94
N PHE A 473 10.82 -1.19 11.55
CA PHE A 473 10.67 -2.59 11.14
C PHE A 473 11.30 -3.59 12.12
N GLY A 474 12.00 -3.12 13.15
CA GLY A 474 12.60 -3.97 14.17
C GLY A 474 11.60 -4.44 15.22
N PRO A 475 12.10 -5.14 16.26
CA PRO A 475 11.27 -5.72 17.30
C PRO A 475 10.79 -4.65 18.31
N HIS A 476 9.55 -4.79 18.76
CA HIS A 476 8.91 -3.92 19.75
C HIS A 476 8.40 -4.70 20.98
N PRO A 477 9.29 -5.41 21.72
CA PRO A 477 8.87 -6.18 22.88
C PRO A 477 8.28 -5.28 23.96
N ILE A 478 7.20 -5.73 24.59
CA ILE A 478 6.54 -4.98 25.67
C ILE A 478 7.38 -5.07 26.96
N GLY A 479 7.91 -6.26 27.26
CA GLY A 479 8.60 -6.56 28.53
C GLY A 479 9.98 -5.92 28.71
N HIS A 480 10.72 -5.68 27.63
CA HIS A 480 12.07 -5.11 27.67
C HIS A 480 12.30 -4.06 26.57
N THR A 481 13.51 -3.50 26.50
CA THR A 481 13.92 -2.55 25.45
C THR A 481 15.07 -3.17 24.68
N PHE A 482 14.87 -3.44 23.38
CA PHE A 482 15.88 -4.08 22.53
C PHE A 482 16.67 -3.06 21.69
N LEU A 483 15.98 -2.08 21.11
CA LEU A 483 16.57 -1.05 20.26
C LEU A 483 17.19 0.08 21.10
N THR A 484 18.43 -0.14 21.55
CA THR A 484 19.25 0.83 22.28
C THR A 484 20.22 1.56 21.35
N GLN A 485 20.83 2.66 21.80
CA GLN A 485 21.89 3.34 21.03
C GLN A 485 23.06 2.39 20.72
N GLU A 486 23.47 1.57 21.70
CA GLU A 486 24.54 0.58 21.53
C GLU A 486 24.18 -0.47 20.46
N THR A 487 22.94 -0.97 20.48
CA THR A 487 22.43 -1.90 19.46
C THR A 487 22.54 -1.29 18.07
N ILE A 488 22.06 -0.05 17.89
CA ILE A 488 22.09 0.66 16.61
C ILE A 488 23.53 0.89 16.13
N ASP A 489 24.43 1.30 17.02
CA ASP A 489 25.82 1.58 16.69
C ASP A 489 26.54 0.31 16.21
N LYS A 490 26.39 -0.80 16.93
CA LYS A 490 27.00 -2.09 16.55
C LYS A 490 26.45 -2.62 15.23
N VAL A 491 25.13 -2.58 15.03
CA VAL A 491 24.50 -3.01 13.77
C VAL A 491 24.99 -2.13 12.61
N TYR A 492 25.09 -0.81 12.82
CA TYR A 492 25.62 0.10 11.81
C TYR A 492 27.07 -0.20 11.46
N ASP A 493 27.95 -0.45 12.43
CA ASP A 493 29.36 -0.76 12.18
C ASP A 493 29.53 -2.01 11.32
N ILE A 494 28.73 -3.06 11.58
CA ILE A 494 28.70 -4.27 10.76
C ILE A 494 28.16 -3.96 9.37
N PHE A 495 27.06 -3.22 9.27
CA PHE A 495 26.43 -2.87 7.99
C PHE A 495 27.31 -1.97 7.11
N ALA A 496 28.04 -1.04 7.71
CA ALA A 496 29.00 -0.17 7.03
C ALA A 496 30.18 -0.98 6.47
N LYS A 497 30.69 -1.97 7.23
CA LYS A 497 31.70 -2.93 6.74
C LYS A 497 31.18 -3.81 5.61
N ALA A 498 29.91 -4.20 5.64
CA ALA A 498 29.27 -4.91 4.53
C ALA A 498 29.21 -4.02 3.27
N CYS A 499 28.84 -2.74 3.40
CA CYS A 499 28.87 -1.79 2.28
C CYS A 499 30.30 -1.57 1.72
N GLN A 500 31.30 -1.52 2.61
CA GLN A 500 32.70 -1.47 2.21
C GLN A 500 33.11 -2.75 1.46
N THR A 501 32.70 -3.91 1.95
CA THR A 501 32.92 -5.20 1.27
C THR A 501 32.29 -5.20 -0.12
N PHE A 502 31.09 -4.65 -0.29
CA PHE A 502 30.51 -4.46 -1.62
C PHE A 502 31.39 -3.59 -2.54
N SER A 503 31.97 -2.50 -2.01
CA SER A 503 32.81 -1.58 -2.80
C SER A 503 34.12 -2.17 -3.29
N GLU A 504 34.70 -3.06 -2.49
CA GLU A 504 36.06 -3.59 -2.69
C GLU A 504 36.11 -4.82 -3.57
N ASN A 505 34.95 -5.37 -3.97
CA ASN A 505 34.88 -6.62 -4.72
C ASN A 505 34.05 -6.43 -5.99
N ASN A 506 34.40 -7.17 -7.04
CA ASN A 506 33.63 -7.18 -8.26
C ASN A 506 32.62 -8.34 -8.21
N ILE A 507 31.43 -8.14 -8.79
CA ILE A 507 30.41 -9.20 -8.87
C ILE A 507 30.94 -10.43 -9.63
N LEU A 508 31.89 -10.20 -10.55
CA LEU A 508 32.55 -11.24 -11.35
C LEU A 508 33.47 -12.16 -10.53
N ASP A 509 33.91 -11.71 -9.35
CA ASP A 509 34.84 -12.48 -8.49
C ASP A 509 34.12 -13.60 -7.71
N TYR A 510 32.78 -13.61 -7.71
CA TYR A 510 31.94 -14.54 -6.93
C TYR A 510 30.77 -15.10 -7.76
N PRO A 511 31.02 -16.05 -8.68
CA PRO A 511 29.96 -16.68 -9.45
C PRO A 511 29.10 -17.60 -8.58
N GLY A 512 27.92 -17.13 -8.19
CA GLY A 512 26.90 -17.89 -7.45
C GLY A 512 25.67 -17.04 -7.12
N ASP A 513 24.48 -17.65 -7.17
CA ASP A 513 23.20 -16.93 -6.97
C ASP A 513 23.11 -16.23 -5.60
N GLU A 514 23.69 -16.86 -4.57
CA GLU A 514 23.74 -16.31 -3.20
C GLU A 514 24.55 -15.00 -3.13
N TYR A 515 25.64 -14.89 -3.90
CA TYR A 515 26.49 -13.70 -3.92
C TYR A 515 25.93 -12.59 -4.78
N GLN A 516 25.29 -12.95 -5.90
CA GLN A 516 24.63 -11.96 -6.74
C GLN A 516 23.54 -11.21 -5.97
N HIS A 517 22.84 -11.87 -5.05
CA HIS A 517 21.83 -11.22 -4.20
C HIS A 517 22.41 -10.10 -3.32
N PHE A 518 23.61 -10.29 -2.78
CA PHE A 518 24.31 -9.26 -2.03
C PHE A 518 24.62 -8.04 -2.92
N PHE A 519 25.22 -8.25 -4.10
CA PHE A 519 25.59 -7.14 -4.98
C PHE A 519 24.38 -6.35 -5.52
N LYS A 520 23.20 -6.96 -5.67
CA LYS A 520 21.98 -6.27 -6.12
C LYS A 520 21.55 -5.14 -5.19
N PHE A 521 21.60 -5.36 -3.87
CA PHE A 521 20.95 -4.46 -2.91
C PHE A 521 21.89 -3.48 -2.21
N PHE A 522 23.21 -3.66 -2.32
CA PHE A 522 24.18 -2.82 -1.61
C PHE A 522 24.64 -1.57 -2.39
N GLU A 523 24.32 -1.45 -3.69
CA GLU A 523 24.72 -0.28 -4.51
C GLU A 523 24.25 1.06 -3.92
N LEU A 524 22.97 1.18 -3.53
CA LEU A 524 22.42 2.43 -3.01
C LEU A 524 22.82 2.74 -1.56
N PRO A 525 22.80 1.77 -0.61
CA PRO A 525 23.34 1.97 0.72
C PRO A 525 24.80 2.43 0.71
N ASP A 526 25.66 1.80 -0.09
CA ASP A 526 27.07 2.19 -0.16
C ASP A 526 27.27 3.58 -0.78
N LYS A 527 26.48 3.95 -1.79
CA LYS A 527 26.48 5.33 -2.33
C LYS A 527 26.10 6.36 -1.27
N LEU A 528 25.13 6.05 -0.41
CA LEU A 528 24.77 6.95 0.70
C LEU A 528 25.87 7.01 1.75
N ARG A 529 26.51 5.87 2.08
CA ARG A 529 27.64 5.81 3.02
C ARG A 529 28.80 6.71 2.61
N LYS A 530 29.11 6.72 1.31
CA LYS A 530 30.22 7.51 0.73
C LYS A 530 29.83 8.97 0.47
N TRP A 531 28.61 9.37 0.76
CA TRP A 531 28.16 10.72 0.48
C TRP A 531 28.91 11.72 1.37
N VAL A 532 29.80 12.50 0.77
CA VAL A 532 30.44 13.64 1.41
C VAL A 532 29.61 14.87 1.05
N LYS A 533 29.07 15.56 2.06
CA LYS A 533 28.51 16.88 1.83
C LYS A 533 29.65 17.83 1.48
N GLU A 534 29.64 18.35 0.25
CA GLU A 534 30.36 19.59 -0.04
C GLU A 534 29.66 20.69 0.78
N ILE A 535 30.40 21.28 1.72
CA ILE A 535 29.95 22.34 2.62
C ILE A 535 29.94 23.67 1.89
#